data_AF-A0A1W9HPA5-F1
#
_entry.id   AF-A0A1W9HPA5-F1
#
_cell.length_a   1.000
_cell.length_b   1.000
_cell.length_c   1.000
_cell.angle_alpha   90.00
_cell.angle_beta   90.00
_cell.angle_gamma   90.00
#
_symmetry.space_group_name_H-M   'P 1'
#
loop_
_entity.id
_entity.type
_entity.pdbx_description
1 polymer ?
#
loop_
_entity_poly.entity_id
_entity_poly.type
_entity_poly.pdbx_seq_one_letter_code
_entity_poly.pdbx_strand_id
1 'polypeptide(L)'
;MDAVVNPGVLPRNYVFIALRGGPPRWVFDLPLIPYKQESIIPSPHIITRFQNSTTGAYITAPISRAGVTLNMPYLWTQNIPTVGGGTAPMADLLQNMLMIRGVNLGSDGHSNNLFKQTRPVLDSPSLDGAVADLSRKQIPAVGLGAGNGFAYMSAKGIGMASGGSISPTQLNRILSPFDQSTDAISPTFLNNKKNLQIAVDAALDKLAVYAKSAAPGSENLFAIRSKSEELIQKGVSNIGEVYKPLFDKYMSLVRAVSLSPVAGIHDISVAIDNLPKKGDGTVPYTAIDSDSCLGPSADTRKIISEKATLYGIAENFAVTEYLLTSGYSSSITFGFVSPQSLVYDNVLSANGVVSSTNSGELGFDEHYGGAYLSLIVNSFTYRAIAACIYELIGQLKGRTV
;
A
#
# COMPACT_ATOMS: atom_id res chain seq x y z
N MET A 1 11.81 -25.48 15.13
CA MET A 1 12.97 -24.73 14.63
C MET A 1 12.96 -23.41 15.36
N ASP A 2 13.76 -23.29 16.41
CA ASP A 2 13.88 -22.02 17.13
C ASP A 2 14.69 -21.07 16.25
N ALA A 3 14.03 -20.05 15.71
CA ALA A 3 14.73 -19.00 14.99
C ALA A 3 15.74 -18.38 15.94
N VAL A 4 17.02 -18.45 15.57
CA VAL A 4 18.11 -17.76 16.28
C VAL A 4 17.87 -16.26 16.14
N VAL A 5 17.16 -15.68 17.11
CA VAL A 5 17.00 -14.24 17.24
C VAL A 5 18.37 -13.70 17.64
N ASN A 6 19.06 -13.06 16.69
CA ASN A 6 20.35 -12.45 16.93
C ASN A 6 20.15 -11.22 17.82
N PRO A 7 20.48 -11.27 19.13
CA PRO A 7 19.96 -10.32 20.12
C PRO A 7 20.54 -8.90 20.03
N GLY A 8 21.40 -8.62 19.05
CA GLY A 8 22.05 -7.33 18.82
C GLY A 8 21.47 -6.49 17.66
N VAL A 9 20.55 -7.01 16.85
CA VAL A 9 19.99 -6.25 15.71
C VAL A 9 18.61 -5.73 16.08
N LEU A 10 18.49 -4.42 16.30
CA LEU A 10 17.18 -3.77 16.39
C LEU A 10 16.40 -4.05 15.09
N PRO A 11 15.12 -4.41 15.16
CA PRO A 11 14.35 -4.67 13.96
C PRO A 11 14.32 -3.41 13.09
N ARG A 12 14.59 -3.60 11.79
CA ARG A 12 14.37 -2.55 10.79
C ARG A 12 12.87 -2.23 10.75
N ASN A 13 12.55 -1.00 10.35
CA ASN A 13 11.16 -0.64 10.05
C ASN A 13 10.64 -1.52 8.91
N TYR A 14 9.47 -2.13 9.10
CA TYR A 14 8.78 -2.95 8.12
C TYR A 14 7.46 -2.27 7.74
N VAL A 15 7.25 -2.12 6.44
CA VAL A 15 6.01 -1.61 5.88
C VAL A 15 5.49 -2.62 4.85
N PHE A 16 4.31 -3.18 5.10
CA PHE A 16 3.62 -4.04 4.16
C PHE A 16 2.52 -3.27 3.45
N ILE A 17 2.57 -3.25 2.12
CA ILE A 17 1.59 -2.58 1.27
C ILE A 17 0.84 -3.63 0.47
N ALA A 18 -0.42 -3.84 0.81
CA ALA A 18 -1.30 -4.79 0.13
C ALA A 18 -2.06 -4.14 -1.03
N LEU A 19 -1.93 -4.71 -2.21
CA LEU A 19 -2.75 -4.37 -3.38
C LEU A 19 -3.92 -5.34 -3.46
N ARG A 20 -5.05 -5.02 -2.81
CA ARG A 20 -6.24 -5.89 -2.82
C ARG A 20 -6.78 -6.02 -4.25
N GLY A 21 -7.36 -7.16 -4.60
CA GLY A 21 -7.79 -7.46 -5.98
C GLY A 21 -6.67 -8.01 -6.86
N GLY A 22 -5.41 -7.64 -6.59
CA GLY A 22 -4.25 -8.20 -7.29
C GLY A 22 -4.08 -7.62 -8.69
N PRO A 23 -3.82 -6.30 -8.81
CA PRO A 23 -3.63 -5.67 -10.10
C PRO A 23 -2.52 -6.34 -10.92
N PRO A 24 -2.59 -6.28 -12.26
CA PRO A 24 -1.58 -6.80 -13.18
C PRO A 24 -0.13 -6.46 -12.81
N ARG A 25 0.60 -7.41 -12.23
CA ARG A 25 1.99 -7.18 -11.82
C ARG A 25 2.96 -7.00 -12.98
N TRP A 26 2.60 -7.48 -14.18
CA TRP A 26 3.47 -7.39 -15.37
C TRP A 26 3.66 -5.96 -15.89
N VAL A 27 2.85 -5.00 -15.45
CA VAL A 27 3.08 -3.57 -15.74
C VAL A 27 4.06 -2.90 -14.77
N PHE A 28 4.42 -3.57 -13.66
CA PHE A 28 5.23 -3.02 -12.59
C PHE A 28 6.35 -3.97 -12.16
N ASP A 29 6.13 -4.87 -11.22
CA ASP A 29 7.20 -5.61 -10.51
C ASP A 29 7.35 -7.08 -10.92
N LEU A 30 6.67 -7.51 -11.99
CA LEU A 30 6.80 -8.83 -12.59
C LEU A 30 7.30 -8.73 -14.04
N PRO A 31 8.61 -8.50 -14.27
CA PRO A 31 9.17 -8.65 -15.61
C PRO A 31 8.93 -10.10 -16.09
N LEU A 32 8.34 -10.29 -17.26
CA LEU A 32 8.04 -11.62 -17.81
C LEU A 32 9.19 -12.19 -18.63
N ILE A 33 10.00 -11.30 -19.23
CA ILE A 33 11.22 -11.62 -19.98
C ILE A 33 12.41 -10.79 -19.46
N PRO A 34 12.79 -10.89 -18.16
CA PRO A 34 13.89 -10.10 -17.60
C PRO A 34 15.22 -10.26 -18.34
N TYR A 35 15.41 -11.37 -19.06
CA TYR A 35 16.61 -11.60 -19.88
C TYR A 35 16.26 -11.69 -21.37
N LYS A 36 17.08 -11.08 -22.23
CA LYS A 36 16.78 -10.87 -23.67
C LYS A 36 16.53 -12.16 -24.47
N GLN A 37 16.98 -13.31 -23.99
CA GLN A 37 16.86 -14.60 -24.69
C GLN A 37 15.55 -15.35 -24.37
N GLU A 38 14.70 -14.82 -23.49
CA GLU A 38 13.46 -15.49 -23.08
C GLU A 38 12.32 -15.21 -24.06
N SER A 39 11.50 -16.22 -24.33
CA SER A 39 10.25 -16.08 -25.09
C SER A 39 9.05 -16.02 -24.15
N ILE A 40 8.08 -15.18 -24.47
CA ILE A 40 6.76 -15.16 -23.83
C ILE A 40 5.71 -15.67 -24.82
N ILE A 41 4.75 -16.46 -24.34
CA ILE A 41 3.55 -16.77 -25.13
C ILE A 41 2.74 -15.48 -25.26
N PRO A 42 2.57 -14.94 -26.48
CA PRO A 42 1.86 -13.68 -26.66
C PRO A 42 0.45 -13.80 -26.10
N SER A 43 0.07 -12.83 -25.27
CA SER A 43 -1.30 -12.69 -24.80
C SER A 43 -1.75 -11.24 -25.02
N PRO A 44 -2.91 -11.02 -25.66
CA PRO A 44 -3.46 -9.69 -25.85
C PRO A 44 -3.77 -8.97 -24.53
N HIS A 45 -3.87 -9.71 -23.42
CA HIS A 45 -4.09 -9.16 -22.08
C HIS A 45 -2.80 -8.75 -21.37
N ILE A 46 -1.64 -9.12 -21.92
CA ILE A 46 -0.33 -8.81 -21.35
C ILE A 46 0.30 -7.69 -22.18
N ILE A 47 -0.02 -6.45 -21.81
CA ILE A 47 0.50 -5.25 -22.46
C ILE A 47 1.16 -4.33 -21.43
N THR A 48 2.18 -3.60 -21.85
CA THR A 48 2.89 -2.61 -21.01
C THR A 48 3.06 -1.26 -21.72
N ARG A 49 2.71 -1.19 -23.02
CA ARG A 49 2.72 0.03 -23.83
C ARG A 49 1.89 -0.16 -25.11
N PHE A 50 1.25 0.89 -25.59
CA PHE A 50 0.64 0.93 -26.92
C PHE A 50 1.68 1.19 -28.02
N GLN A 51 1.64 0.41 -29.09
CA GLN A 51 2.47 0.61 -30.28
C GLN A 51 1.83 1.62 -31.23
N ASN A 52 0.50 1.60 -31.31
CA ASN A 52 -0.31 2.47 -32.14
C ASN A 52 -1.73 2.54 -31.55
N SER A 53 -2.67 3.19 -32.25
CA SER A 53 -4.05 3.35 -31.79
C SER A 53 -4.85 2.04 -31.66
N THR A 54 -4.44 0.95 -32.29
CA THR A 54 -5.19 -0.32 -32.29
C THR A 54 -4.47 -1.45 -31.57
N THR A 55 -3.16 -1.32 -31.31
CA THR A 55 -2.31 -2.43 -30.86
C THR A 55 -1.51 -2.08 -29.60
N GLY A 56 -1.68 -2.88 -28.55
CA GLY A 56 -0.81 -2.95 -27.38
C GLY A 56 0.23 -4.06 -27.49
N ALA A 57 1.36 -3.90 -26.81
CA ALA A 57 2.39 -4.94 -26.75
C ALA A 57 3.07 -5.00 -25.38
N TYR A 58 3.65 -6.17 -25.07
CA TYR A 58 4.56 -6.33 -23.95
C TYR A 58 5.94 -5.76 -24.31
N ILE A 59 6.11 -4.46 -24.07
CA ILE A 59 7.35 -3.72 -24.30
C ILE A 59 8.11 -3.56 -22.97
N THR A 60 9.39 -3.91 -23.00
CA THR A 60 10.31 -3.75 -21.87
C THR A 60 11.42 -2.77 -22.21
N ALA A 61 12.13 -2.29 -21.20
CA ALA A 61 13.34 -1.49 -21.35
C ALA A 61 14.50 -2.07 -20.54
N PRO A 62 15.74 -2.09 -21.08
CA PRO A 62 16.90 -2.53 -20.33
C PRO A 62 17.25 -1.50 -19.25
N ILE A 63 17.32 -1.93 -18.00
CA ILE A 63 17.75 -1.11 -16.87
C ILE A 63 18.91 -1.80 -16.17
N SER A 64 20.03 -1.08 -16.07
CA SER A 64 21.24 -1.57 -15.41
C SER A 64 21.38 -1.01 -13.99
N ARG A 65 21.58 -1.90 -13.00
CA ARG A 65 21.87 -1.55 -11.61
C ARG A 65 22.85 -2.58 -11.02
N ALA A 66 23.86 -2.11 -10.29
CA ALA A 66 24.87 -2.95 -9.64
C ALA A 66 25.50 -4.03 -10.56
N GLY A 67 25.75 -3.69 -11.83
CA GLY A 67 26.35 -4.60 -12.81
C GLY A 67 25.41 -5.62 -13.45
N VAL A 68 24.11 -5.61 -13.10
CA VAL A 68 23.09 -6.47 -13.70
C VAL A 68 22.16 -5.62 -14.56
N THR A 69 21.86 -6.10 -15.78
CA THR A 69 20.86 -5.49 -16.66
C THR A 69 19.64 -6.39 -16.74
N LEU A 70 18.47 -5.87 -16.37
CA LEU A 70 17.19 -6.55 -16.51
C LEU A 70 16.31 -5.79 -17.50
N ASN A 71 15.53 -6.52 -18.30
CA ASN A 71 14.44 -5.94 -19.07
C ASN A 71 13.22 -5.74 -18.17
N MET A 72 12.99 -4.49 -17.78
CA MET A 72 11.89 -4.10 -16.90
C MET A 72 10.67 -3.66 -17.70
N PRO A 73 9.44 -3.79 -17.16
CA PRO A 73 8.25 -3.19 -17.79
C PRO A 73 8.46 -1.72 -18.12
N TYR A 74 7.93 -1.28 -19.26
CA TYR A 74 8.15 0.07 -19.80
C TYR A 74 7.87 1.20 -18.80
N LEU A 75 6.97 1.00 -17.84
CA LEU A 75 6.67 1.97 -16.79
C LEU A 75 7.92 2.43 -16.00
N TRP A 76 8.92 1.56 -15.84
CA TRP A 76 10.16 1.89 -15.13
C TRP A 76 11.07 2.88 -15.85
N THR A 77 10.83 3.17 -17.13
CA THR A 77 11.57 4.22 -17.86
C THR A 77 11.04 5.62 -17.57
N GLN A 78 9.93 5.72 -16.83
CA GLN A 78 9.27 6.99 -16.57
C GLN A 78 9.89 7.72 -15.38
N ASN A 79 9.67 9.03 -15.34
CA ASN A 79 9.89 9.80 -14.13
C ASN A 79 8.63 9.81 -13.26
N ILE A 80 8.83 9.94 -11.95
CA ILE A 80 7.81 10.16 -10.93
C ILE A 80 7.95 11.59 -10.38
N PRO A 81 6.85 12.26 -10.01
CA PRO A 81 6.92 13.57 -9.37
C PRO A 81 7.55 13.46 -7.98
N THR A 82 8.20 14.54 -7.53
CA THR A 82 8.72 14.69 -6.17
C THR A 82 8.03 15.83 -5.46
N VAL A 83 8.11 15.84 -4.12
CA VAL A 83 7.68 16.99 -3.33
C VAL A 83 8.49 18.21 -3.74
N GLY A 84 7.83 19.36 -3.87
CA GLY A 84 8.43 20.61 -4.37
C GLY A 84 8.36 20.80 -5.89
N GLY A 85 7.68 19.92 -6.64
CA GLY A 85 7.40 20.09 -8.07
C GLY A 85 8.48 19.58 -9.01
N GLY A 86 9.53 18.92 -8.49
CA GLY A 86 10.54 18.24 -9.29
C GLY A 86 10.08 16.87 -9.80
N THR A 87 11.00 16.17 -10.46
CA THR A 87 10.80 14.77 -10.86
C THR A 87 12.05 13.94 -10.58
N ALA A 88 11.87 12.62 -10.38
CA ALA A 88 12.95 11.66 -10.22
C ALA A 88 12.74 10.43 -11.12
N PRO A 89 13.79 9.77 -11.61
CA PRO A 89 13.65 8.52 -12.33
C PRO A 89 13.00 7.44 -11.45
N MET A 90 11.91 6.83 -11.92
CA MET A 90 11.26 5.74 -11.19
C MET A 90 12.22 4.56 -10.96
N ALA A 91 13.12 4.32 -11.91
CA ALA A 91 14.19 3.31 -11.84
C ALA A 91 15.12 3.43 -10.63
N ASP A 92 15.14 4.54 -9.91
CA ASP A 92 15.97 4.70 -8.71
C ASP A 92 15.46 3.85 -7.54
N LEU A 93 14.17 3.49 -7.52
CA LEU A 93 13.62 2.55 -6.55
C LEU A 93 14.16 1.12 -6.74
N LEU A 94 14.69 0.79 -7.92
CA LEU A 94 15.24 -0.55 -8.21
C LEU A 94 16.54 -0.84 -7.46
N GLN A 95 17.25 0.19 -6.96
CA GLN A 95 18.58 0.04 -6.35
C GLN A 95 18.61 -0.90 -5.14
N ASN A 96 17.49 -1.04 -4.41
CA ASN A 96 17.37 -1.92 -3.25
C ASN A 96 16.11 -2.80 -3.32
N MET A 97 15.65 -3.10 -4.53
CA MET A 97 14.44 -3.88 -4.75
C MET A 97 14.77 -5.36 -4.96
N LEU A 98 14.06 -6.24 -4.24
CA LEU A 98 14.00 -7.67 -4.52
C LEU A 98 12.66 -7.97 -5.19
N MET A 99 12.69 -8.68 -6.33
CA MET A 99 11.49 -9.14 -7.02
C MET A 99 11.39 -10.66 -6.92
N ILE A 100 10.26 -11.14 -6.41
CA ILE A 100 9.93 -12.57 -6.36
C ILE A 100 8.89 -12.84 -7.46
N ARG A 101 9.31 -13.53 -8.51
CA ARG A 101 8.50 -13.86 -9.69
C ARG A 101 7.74 -15.16 -9.47
N GLY A 102 6.60 -15.06 -8.80
CA GLY A 102 5.73 -16.19 -8.53
C GLY A 102 6.12 -16.98 -7.28
N VAL A 103 5.11 -17.52 -6.63
CA VAL A 103 5.22 -18.41 -5.46
C VAL A 103 4.12 -19.45 -5.59
N ASN A 104 4.42 -20.72 -5.32
CA ASN A 104 3.38 -21.74 -5.25
C ASN A 104 2.73 -21.67 -3.87
N LEU A 105 1.49 -21.22 -3.82
CA LEU A 105 0.74 -21.05 -2.59
C LEU A 105 -0.08 -22.29 -2.20
N GLY A 106 -0.12 -23.33 -3.05
CA GLY A 106 -0.80 -24.61 -2.79
C GLY A 106 -2.33 -24.57 -2.79
N SER A 107 -2.93 -23.39 -2.79
CA SER A 107 -4.37 -23.17 -2.95
C SER A 107 -4.59 -21.82 -3.62
N ASP A 108 -5.70 -21.65 -4.33
CA ASP A 108 -6.07 -20.37 -4.91
C ASP A 108 -7.11 -19.61 -4.05
N GLY A 109 -7.19 -18.29 -4.24
CA GLY A 109 -8.17 -17.40 -3.60
C GLY A 109 -7.54 -16.09 -3.14
N HIS A 110 -8.15 -14.95 -3.51
CA HIS A 110 -7.59 -13.61 -3.26
C HIS A 110 -7.16 -13.39 -1.80
N SER A 111 -8.05 -13.64 -0.83
CA SER A 111 -7.76 -13.41 0.59
C SER A 111 -6.70 -14.37 1.13
N ASN A 112 -6.79 -15.65 0.79
CA ASN A 112 -5.84 -16.67 1.24
C ASN A 112 -4.44 -16.41 0.66
N ASN A 113 -4.37 -16.05 -0.62
CA ASN A 113 -3.12 -15.74 -1.29
C ASN A 113 -2.47 -14.49 -0.70
N LEU A 114 -3.26 -13.47 -0.36
CA LEU A 114 -2.77 -12.28 0.33
C LEU A 114 -2.21 -12.62 1.72
N PHE A 115 -2.90 -13.45 2.50
CA PHE A 115 -2.43 -13.88 3.83
C PHE A 115 -1.15 -14.70 3.76
N LYS A 116 -1.00 -15.54 2.74
CA LYS A 116 0.22 -16.36 2.57
C LYS A 116 1.46 -15.53 2.20
N GLN A 117 1.30 -14.28 1.76
CA GLN A 117 2.44 -13.39 1.49
C GLN A 117 3.13 -12.93 2.79
N THR A 118 2.39 -12.79 3.89
CA THR A 118 2.91 -12.37 5.20
C THR A 118 3.04 -13.54 6.16
N ARG A 119 2.19 -14.56 6.03
CA ARG A 119 2.15 -15.76 6.88
C ARG A 119 1.87 -17.03 6.05
N PRO A 120 2.90 -17.60 5.40
CA PRO A 120 2.75 -18.79 4.57
C PRO A 120 2.48 -20.07 5.38
N VAL A 121 2.92 -20.12 6.64
CA VAL A 121 2.71 -21.24 7.57
C VAL A 121 1.72 -20.79 8.65
N LEU A 122 0.60 -21.52 8.79
CA LEU A 122 -0.54 -21.10 9.63
C LEU A 122 -0.16 -20.83 11.09
N ASP A 123 0.69 -21.67 11.68
CA ASP A 123 1.08 -21.62 13.10
C ASP A 123 2.37 -20.81 13.35
N SER A 124 2.87 -20.11 12.33
CA SER A 124 4.06 -19.28 12.45
C SER A 124 3.69 -17.80 12.55
N PRO A 125 4.52 -16.97 13.19
CA PRO A 125 4.36 -15.53 13.13
C PRO A 125 4.32 -15.04 11.69
N SER A 126 3.50 -14.03 11.44
CA SER A 126 3.56 -13.29 10.19
C SER A 126 4.82 -12.41 10.17
N LEU A 127 5.27 -11.96 8.99
CA LEU A 127 6.46 -11.10 8.88
C LEU A 127 6.34 -9.83 9.73
N ASP A 128 5.19 -9.17 9.67
CA ASP A 128 4.82 -8.01 10.48
C ASP A 128 4.75 -8.33 11.98
N GLY A 129 4.28 -9.51 12.37
CA GLY A 129 4.25 -9.97 13.75
C GLY A 129 5.62 -10.33 14.31
N ALA A 130 6.50 -10.93 13.49
CA ALA A 130 7.88 -11.21 13.86
C ALA A 130 8.68 -9.91 14.07
N VAL A 131 8.43 -8.87 13.28
CA VAL A 131 8.99 -7.53 13.50
C VAL A 131 8.45 -6.92 14.79
N ALA A 132 7.16 -7.07 15.07
CA ALA A 132 6.53 -6.60 16.31
C ALA A 132 7.14 -7.30 17.54
N ASP A 133 7.39 -8.60 17.48
CA ASP A 133 8.02 -9.40 18.55
C ASP A 133 9.40 -8.89 18.96
N LEU A 134 10.13 -8.28 18.03
CA LEU A 134 11.45 -7.69 18.27
C LEU A 134 11.38 -6.19 18.59
N SER A 135 10.22 -5.57 18.40
CA SER A 135 10.07 -4.12 18.50
C SER A 135 10.09 -3.65 19.96
N ARG A 136 10.89 -2.62 20.20
CA ARG A 136 10.88 -1.86 21.45
C ARG A 136 10.02 -0.60 21.37
N LYS A 137 9.35 -0.36 20.24
CA LYS A 137 8.48 0.80 20.07
C LYS A 137 7.22 0.67 20.92
N GLN A 138 6.59 1.82 21.20
CA GLN A 138 5.42 1.87 22.07
C GLN A 138 4.17 1.29 21.41
N ILE A 139 4.07 1.38 20.08
CA ILE A 139 3.04 0.73 19.27
C ILE A 139 3.76 -0.23 18.31
N PRO A 140 4.05 -1.49 18.73
CA PRO A 140 4.91 -2.40 17.97
C PRO A 140 4.43 -2.71 16.55
N ALA A 141 3.10 -2.73 16.35
CA ALA A 141 2.47 -3.01 15.08
C ALA A 141 1.22 -2.16 14.87
N VAL A 142 1.03 -1.68 13.64
CA VAL A 142 -0.14 -0.91 13.21
C VAL A 142 -0.70 -1.47 11.91
N GLY A 143 -2.02 -1.66 11.86
CA GLY A 143 -2.75 -2.00 10.64
C GLY A 143 -3.65 -0.84 10.21
N LEU A 144 -3.55 -0.41 8.95
CA LEU A 144 -4.35 0.69 8.39
C LEU A 144 -5.23 0.19 7.24
N GLY A 145 -6.48 0.67 7.23
CA GLY A 145 -7.38 0.53 6.10
C GLY A 145 -8.22 -0.75 6.09
N ALA A 146 -8.86 -1.01 4.93
CA ALA A 146 -9.88 -2.04 4.77
C ALA A 146 -9.26 -3.45 4.59
N GLY A 147 -8.78 -4.03 5.68
CA GLY A 147 -8.24 -5.40 5.71
C GLY A 147 -7.43 -5.64 6.97
N ASN A 148 -8.10 -5.72 8.13
CA ASN A 148 -7.42 -5.83 9.42
C ASN A 148 -6.38 -6.96 9.43
N GLY A 149 -5.11 -6.55 9.47
CA GLY A 149 -3.94 -7.35 9.84
C GLY A 149 -3.31 -8.20 8.76
N PHE A 150 -3.96 -8.46 7.62
CA PHE A 150 -3.39 -9.32 6.57
C PHE A 150 -2.77 -10.61 7.13
N ALA A 151 -3.52 -11.32 7.99
CA ALA A 151 -3.05 -12.48 8.76
C ALA A 151 -1.93 -12.21 9.78
N TYR A 152 -1.89 -11.00 10.35
CA TYR A 152 -1.02 -10.63 11.46
C TYR A 152 -1.06 -11.69 12.56
N MET A 153 0.13 -12.17 12.95
CA MET A 153 0.30 -13.08 14.06
C MET A 153 1.68 -12.87 14.69
N SER A 154 1.72 -12.58 15.98
CA SER A 154 2.94 -12.46 16.78
C SER A 154 3.14 -13.73 17.61
N ALA A 155 4.37 -14.25 17.69
CA ALA A 155 4.68 -15.39 18.56
C ALA A 155 4.57 -15.03 20.05
N LYS A 156 4.73 -13.75 20.39
CA LYS A 156 4.60 -13.25 21.76
C LYS A 156 3.17 -12.80 22.09
N GLY A 157 2.21 -12.91 21.17
CA GLY A 157 0.84 -12.43 21.40
C GLY A 157 0.74 -10.90 21.47
N ILE A 158 1.67 -10.17 20.87
CA ILE A 158 1.61 -8.71 20.76
C ILE A 158 0.43 -8.34 19.85
N GLY A 159 -0.47 -7.49 20.32
CA GLY A 159 -1.58 -6.99 19.52
C GLY A 159 -1.13 -5.97 18.47
N MET A 160 -1.89 -5.88 17.38
CA MET A 160 -1.74 -4.85 16.36
C MET A 160 -2.76 -3.72 16.62
N ALA A 161 -2.31 -2.48 16.71
CA ALA A 161 -3.21 -1.33 16.77
C ALA A 161 -3.89 -1.13 15.41
N SER A 162 -5.20 -0.92 15.39
CA SER A 162 -5.96 -0.71 14.15
C SER A 162 -6.30 0.76 13.97
N GLY A 163 -5.93 1.32 12.81
CA GLY A 163 -6.46 2.61 12.35
C GLY A 163 -7.91 2.52 11.87
N GLY A 164 -8.45 1.30 11.73
CA GLY A 164 -9.77 1.03 11.16
C GLY A 164 -9.83 1.37 9.66
N SER A 165 -11.06 1.55 9.16
CA SER A 165 -11.31 1.96 7.78
C SER A 165 -10.56 3.24 7.40
N ILE A 166 -10.19 3.34 6.13
CA ILE A 166 -9.53 4.51 5.54
C ILE A 166 -10.33 5.76 5.91
N SER A 167 -9.73 6.64 6.68
CA SER A 167 -10.34 7.92 7.07
C SER A 167 -9.26 8.93 7.45
N PRO A 168 -9.58 10.24 7.38
CA PRO A 168 -8.73 11.30 7.93
C PRO A 168 -8.45 11.18 9.43
N THR A 169 -9.16 10.28 10.13
CA THR A 169 -9.08 10.10 11.58
C THR A 169 -8.31 8.85 11.99
N GLN A 170 -7.65 8.13 11.06
CA GLN A 170 -6.86 6.94 11.38
C GLN A 170 -5.78 7.23 12.43
N LEU A 171 -5.09 8.37 12.30
CA LEU A 171 -4.06 8.75 13.28
C LEU A 171 -4.68 9.04 14.65
N ASN A 172 -5.81 9.75 14.68
CA ASN A 172 -6.58 9.98 15.91
C ASN A 172 -7.04 8.67 16.53
N ARG A 173 -7.47 7.66 15.76
CA ARG A 173 -7.88 6.36 16.33
C ARG A 173 -6.73 5.64 17.01
N ILE A 174 -5.52 5.73 16.45
CA ILE A 174 -4.34 5.09 17.00
C ILE A 174 -3.83 5.84 18.24
N LEU A 175 -3.90 7.18 18.22
CA LEU A 175 -3.20 8.01 19.20
C LEU A 175 -4.10 8.78 20.18
N SER A 176 -5.41 8.88 19.95
CA SER A 176 -6.35 9.53 20.88
C SER A 176 -6.36 8.92 22.29
N PRO A 177 -6.11 7.61 22.50
CA PRO A 177 -5.94 7.10 23.86
C PRO A 177 -4.74 7.72 24.62
N PHE A 178 -3.84 8.40 23.91
CA PHE A 178 -2.66 9.07 24.45
C PHE A 178 -2.71 10.60 24.31
N ASP A 179 -3.80 11.15 23.79
CA ASP A 179 -4.01 12.58 23.64
C ASP A 179 -4.49 13.17 24.98
N GLN A 180 -3.72 14.11 25.51
CA GLN A 180 -4.01 14.79 26.78
C GLN A 180 -4.59 16.20 26.58
N SER A 181 -4.88 16.61 25.34
CA SER A 181 -5.34 17.97 25.05
C SER A 181 -6.67 18.33 25.74
N THR A 182 -7.50 17.33 26.06
CA THR A 182 -8.77 17.50 26.77
C THR A 182 -8.72 17.14 28.25
N ASP A 183 -7.58 16.64 28.73
CA ASP A 183 -7.43 16.18 30.10
C ASP A 183 -7.28 17.40 31.02
N ALA A 184 -8.38 17.77 31.70
CA ALA A 184 -8.38 18.75 32.79
C ALA A 184 -7.69 18.22 34.07
N ILE A 185 -6.61 17.44 33.90
CA ILE A 185 -5.87 16.82 35.00
C ILE A 185 -4.99 17.88 35.62
N SER A 186 -5.22 18.19 36.90
CA SER A 186 -4.42 19.19 37.59
C SER A 186 -2.95 18.73 37.69
N PRO A 187 -1.97 19.64 37.60
CA PRO A 187 -0.54 19.31 37.80
C PRO A 187 -0.25 18.59 39.12
N THR A 188 -1.09 18.79 40.14
CA THR A 188 -1.02 18.14 41.45
C THR A 188 -1.34 16.64 41.43
N PHE A 189 -2.21 16.17 40.53
CA PHE A 189 -2.53 14.74 40.39
C PHE A 189 -1.35 13.95 39.81
N LEU A 190 -0.62 14.54 38.87
CA LEU A 190 0.59 13.93 38.29
C LEU A 190 1.72 13.75 39.32
N ASN A 191 1.80 14.61 40.34
CA ASN A 191 2.81 14.49 41.41
C ASN A 191 2.53 13.35 42.40
N ASN A 192 1.27 13.02 42.68
CA ASN A 192 0.91 11.86 43.51
C ASN A 192 0.92 10.52 42.74
N LYS A 193 0.98 10.59 41.40
CA LYS A 193 0.99 9.44 40.51
C LYS A 193 2.14 8.49 40.80
N LYS A 194 3.33 8.98 41.18
CA LYS A 194 4.54 8.16 41.35
C LYS A 194 4.38 7.08 42.44
N ASN A 195 3.67 7.37 43.52
CA ASN A 195 3.43 6.39 44.61
C ASN A 195 2.32 5.39 44.25
N LEU A 196 1.27 5.84 43.56
CA LEU A 196 0.24 4.95 43.01
C LEU A 196 0.82 4.05 41.91
N GLN A 197 1.72 4.57 41.09
CA GLN A 197 2.37 3.88 39.99
C GLN A 197 3.15 2.66 40.50
N ILE A 198 3.95 2.82 41.55
CA ILE A 198 4.71 1.71 42.16
C ILE A 198 3.78 0.58 42.63
N ALA A 199 2.66 0.92 43.27
CA ALA A 199 1.70 -0.08 43.76
C ALA A 199 0.93 -0.76 42.63
N VAL A 200 0.55 -0.01 41.59
CA VAL A 200 -0.13 -0.56 40.41
C VAL A 200 0.82 -1.44 39.59
N ASP A 201 2.06 -1.01 39.38
CA ASP A 201 3.08 -1.77 38.65
C ASP A 201 3.36 -3.10 39.37
N ALA A 202 3.55 -3.08 40.70
CA ALA A 202 3.76 -4.30 41.48
C ALA A 202 2.55 -5.27 41.45
N ALA A 203 1.31 -4.75 41.43
CA ALA A 203 0.10 -5.57 41.29
C ALA A 203 -0.01 -6.18 39.89
N LEU A 204 0.35 -5.41 38.87
CA LEU A 204 0.32 -5.84 37.47
C LEU A 204 1.42 -6.83 37.14
N ASP A 205 2.62 -6.71 37.72
CA ASP A 205 3.67 -7.71 37.59
C ASP A 205 3.23 -9.06 38.13
N LYS A 206 2.53 -9.08 39.28
CA LYS A 206 1.94 -10.31 39.84
C LYS A 206 0.84 -10.87 38.95
N LEU A 207 -0.02 -10.01 38.41
CA LEU A 207 -1.05 -10.40 37.44
C LEU A 207 -0.42 -10.91 36.13
N ALA A 208 0.71 -10.37 35.68
CA ALA A 208 1.44 -10.82 34.50
C ALA A 208 1.99 -12.23 34.69
N VAL A 209 2.57 -12.51 35.87
CA VAL A 209 3.04 -13.86 36.22
C VAL A 209 1.88 -14.86 36.26
N TYR A 210 0.75 -14.48 36.86
CA TYR A 210 -0.45 -15.32 36.89
C TYR A 210 -1.08 -15.51 35.50
N ALA A 211 -1.18 -14.43 34.71
CA ALA A 211 -1.73 -14.48 33.36
C ALA A 211 -0.85 -15.38 32.48
N LYS A 212 0.48 -15.24 32.56
CA LYS A 212 1.43 -16.11 31.85
C LYS A 212 1.26 -17.58 32.19
N SER A 213 1.01 -17.91 33.47
CA SER A 213 0.82 -19.31 33.88
C SER A 213 -0.50 -19.91 33.36
N ALA A 214 -1.53 -19.08 33.15
CA ALA A 214 -2.79 -19.48 32.54
C ALA A 214 -2.77 -19.48 31.00
N ALA A 215 -2.09 -18.51 30.39
CA ALA A 215 -1.99 -18.28 28.95
C ALA A 215 -0.64 -17.63 28.60
N PRO A 216 0.36 -18.41 28.14
CA PRO A 216 1.66 -17.87 27.73
C PRO A 216 1.53 -16.74 26.70
N GLY A 217 2.24 -15.63 26.92
CA GLY A 217 2.21 -14.43 26.07
C GLY A 217 1.31 -13.31 26.59
N SER A 218 0.36 -13.62 27.49
CA SER A 218 -0.51 -12.61 28.10
C SER A 218 0.24 -11.63 29.03
N GLU A 219 1.45 -11.97 29.49
CA GLU A 219 2.33 -11.02 30.21
C GLU A 219 2.64 -9.76 29.38
N ASN A 220 2.57 -9.86 28.05
CA ASN A 220 2.84 -8.74 27.16
C ASN A 220 1.77 -7.65 27.23
N LEU A 221 0.55 -7.96 27.69
CA LEU A 221 -0.48 -6.94 27.94
C LEU A 221 -0.01 -5.93 29.01
N PHE A 222 0.75 -6.38 29.99
CA PHE A 222 1.29 -5.53 31.06
C PHE A 222 2.49 -4.71 30.56
N ALA A 223 3.38 -5.31 29.77
CA ALA A 223 4.47 -4.59 29.11
C ALA A 223 3.97 -3.50 28.14
N ILE A 224 2.83 -3.74 27.46
CA ILE A 224 2.15 -2.75 26.62
C ILE A 224 1.69 -1.55 27.47
N ARG A 225 1.16 -1.78 28.69
CA ARG A 225 0.75 -0.68 29.57
C ARG A 225 1.91 0.26 29.91
N SER A 226 3.07 -0.25 30.34
CA SER A 226 4.22 0.60 30.66
C SER A 226 4.64 1.46 29.46
N LYS A 227 4.64 0.88 28.25
CA LYS A 227 4.90 1.61 27.01
C LYS A 227 3.82 2.66 26.69
N SER A 228 2.55 2.35 26.95
CA SER A 228 1.45 3.30 26.81
C SER A 228 1.60 4.48 27.77
N GLU A 229 2.06 4.25 29.00
CA GLU A 229 2.31 5.32 29.95
C GLU A 229 3.43 6.26 29.52
N GLU A 230 4.50 5.74 28.90
CA GLU A 230 5.52 6.56 28.27
C GLU A 230 4.94 7.46 27.17
N LEU A 231 4.03 6.94 26.33
CA LEU A 231 3.36 7.76 25.30
C LEU A 231 2.46 8.83 25.91
N ILE A 232 1.69 8.47 26.94
CA ILE A 232 0.84 9.41 27.69
C ILE A 232 1.71 10.51 28.31
N GLN A 233 2.83 10.16 28.93
CA GLN A 233 3.77 11.13 29.50
C GLN A 233 4.44 12.02 28.45
N LYS A 234 4.69 11.47 27.25
CA LYS A 234 5.24 12.24 26.12
C LYS A 234 4.25 13.29 25.61
N GLY A 235 2.95 13.11 25.83
CA GLY A 235 1.89 14.05 25.47
C GLY A 235 1.75 14.21 23.96
N VAL A 236 1.05 13.29 23.31
CA VAL A 236 0.80 13.38 21.87
C VAL A 236 -0.32 14.39 21.61
N SER A 237 0.04 15.67 21.40
CA SER A 237 -0.94 16.77 21.23
C SER A 237 -0.99 17.37 19.83
N ASN A 238 -0.02 17.07 18.97
CA ASN A 238 0.13 17.71 17.65
C ASN A 238 -0.47 16.89 16.48
N ILE A 239 -1.37 15.96 16.77
CA ILE A 239 -1.86 14.99 15.76
C ILE A 239 -2.50 15.71 14.58
N GLY A 240 -3.43 16.64 14.84
CA GLY A 240 -4.11 17.40 13.79
C GLY A 240 -3.17 18.30 12.99
N GLU A 241 -2.22 18.95 13.67
CA GLU A 241 -1.24 19.86 13.07
C GLU A 241 -0.28 19.13 12.12
N VAL A 242 0.11 17.90 12.46
CA VAL A 242 1.07 17.13 11.65
C VAL A 242 0.39 16.31 10.56
N TYR A 243 -0.81 15.79 10.82
CA TYR A 243 -1.51 14.93 9.88
C TYR A 243 -1.85 15.64 8.56
N LYS A 244 -2.48 16.83 8.65
CA LYS A 244 -2.99 17.53 7.45
C LYS A 244 -1.87 17.88 6.46
N PRO A 245 -0.72 18.45 6.87
CA PRO A 245 0.41 18.68 5.95
C PRO A 245 0.95 17.40 5.32
N LEU A 246 1.06 16.30 6.07
CA LEU A 246 1.52 15.02 5.52
C LEU A 246 0.53 14.44 4.50
N PHE A 247 -0.76 14.50 4.80
CA PHE A 247 -1.81 14.10 3.87
C PHE A 247 -1.74 14.92 2.58
N ASP A 248 -1.68 16.25 2.69
CA ASP A 248 -1.61 17.15 1.53
C ASP A 248 -0.35 16.87 0.69
N LYS A 249 0.78 16.60 1.35
CA LYS A 249 2.03 16.23 0.69
C LYS A 249 1.85 14.99 -0.18
N TYR A 250 1.35 13.88 0.37
CA TYR A 250 1.17 12.66 -0.41
C TYR A 250 0.06 12.78 -1.46
N MET A 251 -1.04 13.47 -1.15
CA MET A 251 -2.11 13.74 -2.12
C MET A 251 -1.60 14.58 -3.30
N SER A 252 -0.69 15.53 -3.06
CA SER A 252 -0.08 16.33 -4.13
C SER A 252 0.74 15.47 -5.10
N LEU A 253 1.41 14.43 -4.61
CA LEU A 253 2.15 13.48 -5.46
C LEU A 253 1.20 12.67 -6.35
N VAL A 254 0.11 12.14 -5.77
CA VAL A 254 -0.91 11.39 -6.52
C VAL A 254 -1.51 12.25 -7.63
N ARG A 255 -1.88 13.50 -7.32
CA ARG A 255 -2.40 14.46 -8.30
C ARG A 255 -1.35 14.83 -9.36
N ALA A 256 -0.10 14.99 -8.98
CA ALA A 256 0.96 15.27 -9.95
C ALA A 256 1.15 14.11 -10.93
N VAL A 257 0.95 12.85 -10.50
CA VAL A 257 0.95 11.70 -11.41
C VAL A 257 -0.24 11.74 -12.37
N SER A 258 -1.44 12.09 -11.90
CA SER A 258 -2.63 12.15 -12.79
C SER A 258 -2.53 13.26 -13.85
N LEU A 259 -1.79 14.34 -13.57
CA LEU A 259 -1.53 15.43 -14.50
C LEU A 259 -0.33 15.17 -15.45
N SER A 260 0.41 14.08 -15.25
CA SER A 260 1.63 13.76 -16.01
C SER A 260 1.40 12.48 -16.85
N PRO A 261 0.90 12.60 -18.10
CA PRO A 261 0.67 11.44 -18.95
C PRO A 261 1.96 10.67 -19.23
N VAL A 262 1.85 9.35 -19.44
CA VAL A 262 2.97 8.46 -19.78
C VAL A 262 3.00 8.28 -21.29
N ALA A 263 4.13 8.63 -21.90
CA ALA A 263 4.30 8.50 -23.33
C ALA A 263 4.18 7.03 -23.80
N GLY A 264 3.31 6.78 -24.77
CA GLY A 264 2.94 5.44 -25.24
C GLY A 264 1.86 4.73 -24.42
N ILE A 265 1.26 5.38 -23.41
CA ILE A 265 0.18 4.81 -22.60
C ILE A 265 -1.01 5.77 -22.51
N HIS A 266 -0.76 7.00 -22.04
CA HIS A 266 -1.82 7.99 -21.79
C HIS A 266 -1.96 9.03 -22.91
N ASP A 267 -1.03 9.07 -23.86
CA ASP A 267 -0.99 10.04 -24.97
C ASP A 267 -1.43 9.46 -26.32
N ILE A 268 -1.62 8.14 -26.41
CA ILE A 268 -2.10 7.45 -27.62
C ILE A 268 -3.63 7.39 -27.60
N SER A 269 -4.25 7.95 -28.63
CA SER A 269 -5.69 7.77 -28.86
C SER A 269 -5.93 6.32 -29.31
N VAL A 270 -6.60 5.54 -28.48
CA VAL A 270 -6.99 4.18 -28.86
C VAL A 270 -8.19 4.25 -29.80
N ALA A 271 -8.09 3.63 -30.98
CA ALA A 271 -9.16 3.51 -31.96
C ALA A 271 -10.13 2.38 -31.56
N ILE A 272 -10.97 2.66 -30.55
CA ILE A 272 -11.85 1.68 -29.92
C ILE A 272 -12.85 1.06 -30.91
N ASP A 273 -13.26 1.81 -31.94
CA ASP A 273 -14.09 1.33 -33.05
C ASP A 273 -13.61 0.03 -33.69
N ASN A 274 -12.29 -0.15 -33.71
CA ASN A 274 -11.63 -1.28 -34.36
C ASN A 274 -11.31 -2.42 -33.39
N LEU A 275 -11.67 -2.30 -32.12
CA LEU A 275 -11.40 -3.33 -31.11
C LEU A 275 -12.55 -4.36 -31.06
N PRO A 276 -12.23 -5.65 -30.82
CA PRO A 276 -13.24 -6.68 -30.61
C PRO A 276 -14.26 -6.29 -29.53
N LYS A 277 -15.55 -6.44 -29.85
CA LYS A 277 -16.69 -6.08 -28.98
C LYS A 277 -17.20 -7.28 -28.19
N LYS A 278 -17.85 -7.00 -27.05
CA LYS A 278 -18.54 -8.00 -26.21
C LYS A 278 -19.61 -8.73 -27.04
N GLY A 279 -19.42 -10.02 -27.33
CA GLY A 279 -20.40 -10.79 -28.10
C GLY A 279 -20.13 -12.29 -28.30
N ASP A 280 -18.90 -12.77 -28.07
CA ASP A 280 -18.46 -14.14 -28.40
C ASP A 280 -17.79 -14.88 -27.22
N GLY A 281 -17.92 -14.37 -26.00
CA GLY A 281 -17.22 -14.91 -24.83
C GLY A 281 -15.78 -14.40 -24.67
N THR A 282 -15.32 -13.47 -25.53
CA THR A 282 -14.09 -12.72 -25.30
C THR A 282 -14.34 -11.51 -24.39
N VAL A 283 -13.46 -11.30 -23.40
CA VAL A 283 -13.47 -10.08 -22.57
C VAL A 283 -12.97 -8.93 -23.44
N PRO A 284 -13.76 -7.86 -23.67
CA PRO A 284 -13.33 -6.80 -24.56
C PRO A 284 -12.12 -6.07 -23.98
N TYR A 285 -11.20 -5.64 -24.83
CA TYR A 285 -10.00 -4.87 -24.44
C TYR A 285 -10.32 -3.59 -23.67
N THR A 286 -11.56 -3.11 -23.77
CA THR A 286 -12.09 -1.89 -23.16
C THR A 286 -13.18 -2.15 -22.11
N ALA A 287 -13.30 -3.37 -21.59
CA ALA A 287 -14.24 -3.70 -20.51
C ALA A 287 -13.93 -2.89 -19.24
N ILE A 288 -14.93 -2.20 -18.71
CA ILE A 288 -14.83 -1.50 -17.41
C ILE A 288 -15.19 -2.48 -16.30
N ASP A 289 -16.24 -3.28 -16.52
CA ASP A 289 -16.72 -4.33 -15.63
C ASP A 289 -17.43 -5.45 -16.41
N SER A 290 -18.15 -6.33 -15.70
CA SER A 290 -18.91 -7.43 -16.29
C SER A 290 -19.98 -6.99 -17.28
N ASP A 291 -20.46 -5.74 -17.20
CA ASP A 291 -21.68 -5.26 -17.87
C ASP A 291 -21.47 -4.00 -18.69
N SER A 292 -20.28 -3.43 -18.71
CA SER A 292 -19.99 -2.19 -19.42
C SER A 292 -18.60 -2.16 -20.07
N CYS A 293 -18.50 -1.44 -21.17
CA CYS A 293 -17.23 -1.18 -21.87
C CYS A 293 -17.20 0.23 -22.45
N LEU A 294 -16.01 0.69 -22.85
CA LEU A 294 -15.92 1.92 -23.62
C LEU A 294 -16.50 1.72 -25.02
N GLY A 295 -17.32 2.68 -25.42
CA GLY A 295 -17.93 2.73 -26.73
C GLY A 295 -16.99 3.23 -27.84
N PRO A 296 -17.43 3.07 -29.09
CA PRO A 296 -16.75 3.48 -30.32
C PRO A 296 -15.89 4.76 -30.21
N SER A 297 -16.53 5.88 -29.87
CA SER A 297 -15.91 7.21 -29.84
C SER A 297 -15.31 7.60 -28.48
N ALA A 298 -15.07 6.66 -27.56
CA ALA A 298 -14.48 6.99 -26.27
C ALA A 298 -12.99 7.39 -26.40
N ASP A 299 -12.56 8.36 -25.60
CA ASP A 299 -11.17 8.82 -25.57
C ASP A 299 -10.46 8.33 -24.30
N THR A 300 -9.62 7.30 -24.45
CA THR A 300 -8.89 6.69 -23.34
C THR A 300 -7.91 7.64 -22.64
N ARG A 301 -7.50 8.73 -23.31
CA ARG A 301 -6.55 9.69 -22.75
C ARG A 301 -7.16 10.50 -21.60
N LYS A 302 -8.49 10.54 -21.50
CA LYS A 302 -9.21 11.28 -20.46
C LYS A 302 -9.51 10.47 -19.21
N ILE A 303 -9.27 9.15 -19.23
CA ILE A 303 -9.61 8.24 -18.11
C ILE A 303 -8.98 8.70 -16.81
N ILE A 304 -7.70 9.06 -16.87
CA ILE A 304 -6.97 9.62 -15.74
C ILE A 304 -7.13 11.14 -15.80
N SER A 305 -7.99 11.67 -14.93
CA SER A 305 -8.24 13.11 -14.78
C SER A 305 -7.52 13.70 -13.57
N GLU A 306 -7.52 15.03 -13.42
CA GLU A 306 -7.02 15.70 -12.22
C GLU A 306 -7.71 15.25 -10.91
N LYS A 307 -8.92 14.69 -11.03
CA LYS A 307 -9.71 14.18 -9.91
C LYS A 307 -9.42 12.71 -9.61
N ALA A 308 -8.76 11.99 -10.53
CA ALA A 308 -8.40 10.60 -10.35
C ALA A 308 -7.51 10.45 -9.12
N THR A 309 -7.86 9.50 -8.25
CA THR A 309 -7.21 9.29 -6.97
C THR A 309 -7.10 7.81 -6.65
N LEU A 310 -6.27 7.49 -5.67
CA LEU A 310 -6.19 6.15 -5.08
C LEU A 310 -6.69 6.26 -3.65
N TYR A 311 -7.86 5.70 -3.38
CA TYR A 311 -8.50 5.84 -2.08
C TYR A 311 -7.61 5.25 -0.97
N GLY A 312 -7.24 6.09 -0.01
CA GLY A 312 -6.43 5.74 1.15
C GLY A 312 -4.93 5.77 0.95
N ILE A 313 -4.40 6.01 -0.26
CA ILE A 313 -2.94 6.03 -0.43
C ILE A 313 -2.31 7.18 0.37
N ALA A 314 -2.85 8.40 0.24
CA ALA A 314 -2.29 9.57 0.88
C ALA A 314 -2.41 9.49 2.41
N GLU A 315 -3.56 9.02 2.90
CA GLU A 315 -3.82 8.79 4.32
C GLU A 315 -2.86 7.76 4.89
N ASN A 316 -2.72 6.59 4.25
CA ASN A 316 -1.88 5.51 4.74
C ASN A 316 -0.39 5.91 4.75
N PHE A 317 0.09 6.59 3.70
CA PHE A 317 1.47 7.08 3.67
C PHE A 317 1.73 8.19 4.68
N ALA A 318 0.79 9.12 4.89
CA ALA A 318 0.90 10.17 5.91
C ALA A 318 1.00 9.57 7.33
N VAL A 319 0.11 8.63 7.66
CA VAL A 319 0.14 7.92 8.96
C VAL A 319 1.43 7.11 9.10
N THR A 320 1.84 6.40 8.06
CA THR A 320 3.08 5.61 8.04
C THR A 320 4.30 6.48 8.29
N GLU A 321 4.44 7.59 7.56
CA GLU A 321 5.55 8.52 7.77
C GLU A 321 5.55 9.06 9.20
N TYR A 322 4.41 9.52 9.71
CA TYR A 322 4.33 10.06 11.06
C TYR A 322 4.75 9.03 12.12
N LEU A 323 4.22 7.81 12.05
CA LEU A 323 4.49 6.76 13.04
C LEU A 323 5.95 6.30 13.00
N LEU A 324 6.53 6.13 11.81
CA LEU A 324 7.92 5.69 11.66
C LEU A 324 8.89 6.80 12.07
N THR A 325 8.66 8.03 11.60
CA THR A 325 9.52 9.17 11.89
C THR A 325 9.40 9.58 13.36
N SER A 326 8.22 9.54 13.98
CA SER A 326 8.08 9.82 15.41
C SER A 326 8.58 8.69 16.31
N GLY A 327 8.98 7.56 15.72
CA GLY A 327 9.51 6.39 16.41
C GLY A 327 8.46 5.62 17.20
N TYR A 328 7.17 5.75 16.85
CA TYR A 328 6.05 5.12 17.56
C TYR A 328 5.81 3.67 17.15
N SER A 329 6.09 3.33 15.89
CA SER A 329 5.97 1.96 15.38
C SER A 329 7.17 1.57 14.54
N SER A 330 7.39 0.26 14.40
CA SER A 330 8.36 -0.35 13.50
C SER A 330 7.73 -1.35 12.54
N SER A 331 6.44 -1.66 12.67
CA SER A 331 5.71 -2.58 11.80
C SER A 331 4.39 -1.93 11.42
N ILE A 332 4.22 -1.64 10.14
CA ILE A 332 3.02 -0.98 9.62
C ILE A 332 2.52 -1.79 8.43
N THR A 333 1.26 -2.19 8.46
CA THR A 333 0.61 -2.87 7.34
C THR A 333 -0.55 -2.01 6.87
N PHE A 334 -0.69 -1.86 5.57
CA PHE A 334 -1.84 -1.18 5.01
C PHE A 334 -2.17 -1.70 3.63
N GLY A 335 -3.40 -1.48 3.21
CA GLY A 335 -3.81 -1.67 1.84
C GLY A 335 -4.60 -0.46 1.36
N PHE A 336 -4.66 -0.32 0.05
CA PHE A 336 -5.59 0.59 -0.61
C PHE A 336 -6.42 -0.19 -1.62
N VAL A 337 -7.46 0.47 -2.10
CA VAL A 337 -8.43 -0.10 -3.01
C VAL A 337 -8.26 0.49 -4.40
N SER A 338 -9.16 0.09 -5.28
CA SER A 338 -9.33 0.55 -6.66
C SER A 338 -9.15 2.07 -6.83
N PRO A 339 -8.58 2.51 -7.96
CA PRO A 339 -8.55 3.92 -8.34
C PRO A 339 -9.98 4.45 -8.52
N GLN A 340 -10.22 5.67 -8.07
CA GLN A 340 -11.53 6.31 -8.06
C GLN A 340 -11.51 7.60 -8.90
N SER A 341 -12.72 8.09 -9.20
CA SER A 341 -12.92 9.31 -10.00
C SER A 341 -12.29 9.22 -11.39
N LEU A 342 -12.29 8.00 -11.96
CA LEU A 342 -11.91 7.75 -13.35
C LEU A 342 -13.01 8.27 -14.27
N VAL A 343 -12.62 8.89 -15.38
CA VAL A 343 -13.57 9.52 -16.31
C VAL A 343 -13.73 8.66 -17.56
N TYR A 344 -14.86 7.97 -17.67
CA TYR A 344 -15.16 7.15 -18.83
C TYR A 344 -16.12 7.90 -19.77
N ASP A 345 -15.63 8.30 -20.93
CA ASP A 345 -16.47 8.87 -21.99
C ASP A 345 -17.15 7.75 -22.78
N ASN A 346 -18.38 8.00 -23.26
CA ASN A 346 -19.12 7.12 -24.18
C ASN A 346 -19.20 5.67 -23.70
N VAL A 347 -19.70 5.43 -22.49
CA VAL A 347 -19.81 4.08 -21.91
C VAL A 347 -20.99 3.34 -22.52
N LEU A 348 -20.74 2.13 -23.05
CA LEU A 348 -21.77 1.20 -23.49
C LEU A 348 -22.12 0.22 -22.36
N SER A 349 -23.38 0.25 -21.93
CA SER A 349 -23.95 -0.79 -21.08
C SER A 349 -24.27 -2.07 -21.86
N ALA A 350 -24.50 -3.18 -21.14
CA ALA A 350 -24.94 -4.45 -21.70
C ALA A 350 -26.24 -4.35 -22.53
N ASN A 351 -27.10 -3.37 -22.23
CA ASN A 351 -28.33 -3.10 -22.96
C ASN A 351 -28.15 -2.16 -24.16
N GLY A 352 -26.91 -1.80 -24.51
CA GLY A 352 -26.59 -0.91 -25.62
C GLY A 352 -26.85 0.58 -25.36
N VAL A 353 -27.23 0.96 -24.12
CA VAL A 353 -27.39 2.36 -23.75
C VAL A 353 -26.02 3.01 -23.61
N VAL A 354 -25.83 4.12 -24.33
CA VAL A 354 -24.66 4.98 -24.29
C VAL A 354 -24.84 6.03 -23.18
N SER A 355 -23.89 6.13 -22.25
CA SER A 355 -23.76 7.27 -21.33
C SER A 355 -22.66 8.21 -21.80
N SER A 356 -22.90 9.53 -21.72
CA SER A 356 -21.99 10.55 -22.26
C SER A 356 -20.65 10.63 -21.53
N THR A 357 -20.68 10.60 -20.19
CA THR A 357 -19.49 10.54 -19.33
C THR A 357 -19.89 10.01 -17.95
N ASN A 358 -19.21 8.97 -17.46
CA ASN A 358 -19.40 8.44 -16.11
C ASN A 358 -18.12 8.62 -15.30
N SER A 359 -18.26 9.13 -14.07
CA SER A 359 -17.22 9.00 -13.05
C SER A 359 -17.33 7.62 -12.43
N GLY A 360 -16.25 6.85 -12.41
CA GLY A 360 -16.26 5.49 -11.88
C GLY A 360 -14.97 5.08 -11.20
N GLU A 361 -14.88 3.79 -10.91
CA GLU A 361 -13.68 3.10 -10.43
C GLU A 361 -13.33 1.96 -11.39
N LEU A 362 -12.11 1.42 -11.27
CA LEU A 362 -11.73 0.16 -11.90
C LEU A 362 -11.23 -0.77 -10.79
N GLY A 363 -11.98 -1.84 -10.54
CA GLY A 363 -11.61 -2.87 -9.59
C GLY A 363 -10.23 -3.45 -9.93
N PHE A 364 -9.36 -3.60 -8.94
CA PHE A 364 -8.11 -4.37 -9.14
C PHE A 364 -8.36 -5.87 -9.35
N ASP A 365 -9.57 -6.34 -9.04
CA ASP A 365 -10.04 -7.66 -9.42
C ASP A 365 -10.49 -7.64 -10.90
N GLU A 366 -9.51 -7.67 -11.80
CA GLU A 366 -9.72 -7.37 -13.22
C GLU A 366 -10.17 -8.58 -14.06
N HIS A 367 -10.83 -9.59 -13.48
CA HIS A 367 -11.39 -10.73 -14.25
C HIS A 367 -12.32 -10.27 -15.38
N TYR A 368 -12.96 -9.11 -15.19
CA TYR A 368 -13.88 -8.50 -16.14
C TYR A 368 -13.32 -7.19 -16.72
N GLY A 369 -12.06 -6.87 -16.44
CA GLY A 369 -11.38 -5.68 -16.91
C GLY A 369 -10.73 -5.90 -18.28
N GLY A 370 -10.80 -4.87 -19.13
CA GLY A 370 -10.19 -4.89 -20.45
C GLY A 370 -8.71 -4.52 -20.40
N ALA A 371 -7.88 -5.24 -21.15
CA ALA A 371 -6.42 -5.08 -21.14
C ALA A 371 -5.93 -3.63 -21.30
N TYR A 372 -6.63 -2.81 -22.09
CA TYR A 372 -6.22 -1.43 -22.38
C TYR A 372 -6.53 -0.51 -21.21
N LEU A 373 -7.70 -0.71 -20.57
CA LEU A 373 -8.06 -0.02 -19.34
C LEU A 373 -7.14 -0.44 -18.20
N SER A 374 -6.87 -1.73 -18.06
CA SER A 374 -5.90 -2.28 -17.13
C SER A 374 -4.54 -1.60 -17.28
N LEU A 375 -4.01 -1.46 -18.50
CA LEU A 375 -2.72 -0.80 -18.71
C LEU A 375 -2.74 0.66 -18.24
N ILE A 376 -3.74 1.43 -18.65
CA ILE A 376 -3.87 2.86 -18.34
C ILE A 376 -3.99 3.07 -16.82
N VAL A 377 -4.96 2.40 -16.20
CA VAL A 377 -5.29 2.59 -14.79
C VAL A 377 -4.18 2.06 -13.87
N ASN A 378 -3.59 0.91 -14.19
CA ASN A 378 -2.48 0.40 -13.38
C ASN A 378 -1.19 1.19 -13.58
N SER A 379 -0.93 1.77 -14.76
CA SER A 379 0.21 2.66 -14.96
C SER A 379 0.13 3.93 -14.10
N PHE A 380 -1.07 4.53 -13.99
CA PHE A 380 -1.34 5.60 -13.03
C PHE A 380 -1.10 5.12 -11.59
N THR A 381 -1.71 3.99 -11.22
CA THR A 381 -1.65 3.42 -9.88
C THR A 381 -0.21 3.18 -9.41
N TYR A 382 0.57 2.44 -10.19
CA TYR A 382 1.94 2.08 -9.82
C TYR A 382 2.89 3.28 -9.81
N ARG A 383 2.69 4.29 -10.68
CA ARG A 383 3.46 5.53 -10.61
C ARG A 383 3.14 6.35 -9.37
N ALA A 384 1.87 6.43 -8.97
CA ALA A 384 1.48 7.11 -7.73
C ALA A 384 2.06 6.41 -6.49
N ILE A 385 2.00 5.07 -6.43
CA ILE A 385 2.65 4.27 -5.38
C ILE A 385 4.15 4.53 -5.36
N ALA A 386 4.82 4.47 -6.52
CA ALA A 386 6.25 4.71 -6.62
C ALA A 386 6.64 6.12 -6.14
N ALA A 387 5.87 7.15 -6.50
CA ALA A 387 6.09 8.51 -6.00
C ALA A 387 6.00 8.60 -4.47
N CYS A 388 4.96 7.99 -3.87
CA CYS A 388 4.80 7.98 -2.42
C CYS A 388 5.89 7.16 -1.71
N ILE A 389 6.30 6.01 -2.26
CA ILE A 389 7.40 5.20 -1.73
C ILE A 389 8.72 5.97 -1.80
N TYR A 390 9.00 6.63 -2.93
CA TYR A 390 10.21 7.42 -3.13
C TYR A 390 10.32 8.54 -2.08
N GLU A 391 9.23 9.29 -1.87
CA GLU A 391 9.14 10.32 -0.84
C GLU A 391 9.35 9.75 0.56
N LEU A 392 8.65 8.66 0.91
CA LEU A 392 8.79 8.03 2.23
C LEU A 392 10.24 7.57 2.49
N ILE A 393 10.89 6.96 1.50
CA ILE A 393 12.31 6.57 1.59
C ILE A 393 13.19 7.80 1.83
N GLY A 394 12.93 8.91 1.14
CA GLY A 394 13.62 10.18 1.33
C GLY A 394 13.53 10.67 2.77
N GLN A 395 12.32 10.71 3.34
CA GLN A 395 12.08 11.13 4.72
C GLN A 395 12.76 10.21 5.74
N LEU A 396 12.75 8.90 5.50
CA LEU A 396 13.39 7.92 6.38
C LEU A 396 14.93 7.99 6.31
N LYS A 397 15.51 8.29 5.15
CA LYS A 397 16.97 8.45 4.98
C LYS A 397 17.50 9.79 5.48
N GLY A 398 16.71 10.86 5.35
CA GLY A 398 17.07 12.20 5.82
C GLY A 398 17.19 12.30 7.35
N ARG A 399 16.66 11.32 8.08
CA ARG A 399 16.91 11.16 9.52
C ARG A 399 18.15 10.31 9.75
N THR A 400 19.28 10.99 9.99
CA THR A 400 20.37 10.38 10.76
C THR A 400 19.82 10.11 12.16
N VAL A 401 19.67 8.84 12.52
CA VAL A 401 19.24 8.42 13.87
C VAL A 401 20.35 8.67 14.87
#